data_AF-A0A520EUF2-F1
#
_entry.id   AF-A0A520EUF2-F1
#
_cell.length_a   1.000
_cell.length_b   1.000
_cell.length_c   1.000
_cell.angle_alpha   90.00
_cell.angle_beta   90.00
_cell.angle_gamma   90.00
#
_symmetry.space_group_name_H-M   'P 1'
#
loop_
_entity.id
_entity.type
_entity.pdbx_description
1 polymer ?
#
loop_
_entity_poly.entity_id
_entity_poly.type
_entity_poly.pdbx_seq_one_letter_code
_entity_poly.pdbx_strand_id
1 'polypeptide(L)'
;MWSSAVSGLMSRAPGLSLAVAIAIVATIVGKMFPLIGGPVTGIILGVLIATLVKPGDRLKPGIKTSSKFLLQVSVVILGSQLSLIQVVRVGFDSLPVMVGTLAVCLVAAYFIGRWMGVIGDLRTLIGVGTGICGGSAIAAVTPVIGAAEVAVT
;
A
#
# COMPACT_ATOMS: atom_id res chain seq x y z
N MET A 1 -3.51 -15.63 -19.99
CA MET A 1 -2.86 -14.77 -18.96
C MET A 1 -3.72 -14.56 -17.72
N TRP A 2 -5.01 -14.19 -17.81
CA TRP A 2 -5.87 -14.05 -16.61
C TRP A 2 -6.15 -15.36 -15.85
N SER A 3 -6.46 -16.46 -16.54
CA SER A 3 -6.93 -17.72 -15.92
C SER A 3 -5.96 -18.32 -14.86
N SER A 4 -4.65 -18.28 -15.11
CA SER A 4 -3.63 -18.86 -14.23
C SER A 4 -3.46 -18.13 -12.89
N ALA A 5 -3.95 -16.89 -12.76
CA ALA A 5 -3.99 -16.18 -11.47
C ALA A 5 -5.09 -16.72 -10.55
N VAL A 6 -6.19 -17.23 -11.12
CA VAL A 6 -7.35 -17.73 -10.36
C VAL A 6 -7.17 -19.19 -9.98
N SER A 7 -6.60 -20.03 -10.86
CA SER A 7 -6.34 -21.45 -10.53
C SER A 7 -5.29 -21.63 -9.42
N GLY A 8 -4.30 -20.74 -9.33
CA GLY A 8 -3.33 -20.70 -8.23
C GLY A 8 -3.90 -20.28 -6.87
N LEU A 9 -5.16 -19.83 -6.80
CA LEU A 9 -5.82 -19.42 -5.57
C LEU A 9 -6.19 -20.62 -4.69
N MET A 10 -6.60 -21.74 -5.31
CA MET A 10 -7.13 -22.90 -4.59
C MET A 10 -6.07 -23.71 -3.83
N SER A 11 -4.78 -23.57 -4.19
CA SER A 11 -3.64 -24.11 -3.44
C SER A 11 -2.97 -23.09 -2.49
N ARG A 12 -3.42 -21.83 -2.50
CA ARG A 12 -2.97 -20.75 -1.59
C ARG A 12 -4.04 -20.30 -0.59
N ALA A 13 -5.17 -20.99 -0.56
CA ALA A 13 -6.32 -20.74 0.31
C ALA A 13 -6.01 -20.35 1.77
N PRO A 14 -5.13 -21.02 2.53
CA PRO A 14 -4.89 -20.68 3.94
C PRO A 14 -4.26 -19.29 4.15
N GLY A 15 -3.52 -18.74 3.17
CA GLY A 15 -3.00 -17.38 3.26
C GLY A 15 -4.08 -16.32 3.01
N LEU A 16 -5.01 -16.61 2.10
CA LEU A 16 -6.11 -15.72 1.77
C LEU A 16 -7.19 -15.71 2.87
N SER A 17 -7.54 -16.88 3.43
CA SER A 17 -8.52 -16.97 4.52
C SER A 17 -8.03 -16.27 5.78
N LEU A 18 -6.73 -16.36 6.09
CA LEU A 18 -6.14 -15.60 7.20
C LEU A 18 -6.24 -14.09 6.94
N ALA A 19 -5.86 -13.62 5.75
CA ALA A 19 -5.95 -12.20 5.39
C ALA A 19 -7.40 -11.66 5.43
N VAL A 20 -8.37 -12.45 4.98
CA VAL A 20 -9.80 -12.11 5.05
C VAL A 20 -10.31 -12.09 6.50
N ALA A 21 -9.92 -13.06 7.33
CA ALA A 21 -10.27 -13.06 8.75
C ALA A 21 -9.70 -11.83 9.49
N ILE A 22 -8.43 -11.50 9.23
CA ILE A 22 -7.78 -10.28 9.76
C ILE A 22 -8.52 -9.02 9.29
N ALA A 23 -8.88 -8.93 8.01
CA ALA A 23 -9.60 -7.78 7.47
C ALA A 23 -11.01 -7.63 8.08
N ILE A 24 -11.74 -8.73 8.29
CA ILE A 24 -13.06 -8.73 8.94
C ILE A 24 -12.93 -8.25 10.39
N VAL A 25 -12.02 -8.82 11.18
CA VAL A 25 -11.78 -8.44 12.58
C VAL A 25 -11.35 -6.97 12.67
N ALA A 26 -10.41 -6.54 11.83
CA ALA A 26 -9.96 -5.14 11.77
C ALA A 26 -11.09 -4.16 11.38
N THR A 27 -11.99 -4.56 10.49
CA THR A 27 -13.15 -3.73 10.08
C THR A 27 -14.17 -3.60 11.22
N ILE A 28 -14.40 -4.66 12.00
CA ILE A 28 -15.29 -4.65 13.16
C ILE A 28 -14.70 -3.79 14.29
N VAL A 29 -13.43 -3.99 14.64
CA VAL A 29 -12.74 -3.22 15.70
C VAL A 29 -12.55 -1.76 15.27
N GLY A 30 -12.20 -1.49 14.01
CA GLY A 30 -12.07 -0.13 13.46
C GLY A 30 -13.38 0.65 13.42
N LYS A 31 -14.54 -0.02 13.28
CA LYS A 31 -15.86 0.61 13.48
C LYS A 31 -16.15 0.99 14.93
N MET A 32 -15.55 0.31 15.89
CA MET A 32 -15.73 0.57 17.32
C MET A 32 -14.82 1.72 17.83
N PHE A 33 -13.66 1.93 17.18
CA PHE A 33 -12.73 3.03 17.45
C PHE A 33 -12.52 3.91 16.20
N PRO A 34 -13.53 4.70 15.77
CA PRO A 34 -13.48 5.50 14.54
C PRO A 34 -12.40 6.61 14.55
N LEU A 35 -11.88 6.98 15.73
CA LEU A 35 -10.79 7.96 15.92
C LEU A 35 -9.46 7.57 15.27
N ILE A 36 -9.23 6.27 15.01
CA ILE A 36 -7.93 5.73 14.58
C ILE A 36 -7.95 5.28 13.10
N GLY A 37 -9.13 4.98 12.56
CA GLY A 37 -9.33 4.57 11.17
C GLY A 37 -8.91 3.12 10.88
N GLY A 38 -9.77 2.42 10.12
CA GLY A 38 -9.60 1.00 9.79
C GLY A 38 -8.22 0.57 9.24
N PRO A 39 -7.53 1.37 8.41
CA PRO A 39 -6.18 1.02 7.95
C PRO A 39 -5.15 0.89 9.09
N VAL A 40 -5.20 1.78 10.08
CA VAL A 40 -4.26 1.74 11.21
C VAL A 40 -4.58 0.57 12.14
N THR A 41 -5.87 0.32 12.41
CA THR A 41 -6.31 -0.86 13.16
C THR A 41 -5.90 -2.16 12.47
N GLY A 42 -6.00 -2.22 11.14
CA GLY A 42 -5.58 -3.34 10.31
C GLY A 42 -4.06 -3.57 10.31
N ILE A 43 -3.26 -2.51 10.29
CA ILE A 43 -1.79 -2.61 10.41
C ILE A 43 -1.42 -3.16 11.80
N ILE A 44 -2.02 -2.65 12.88
CA ILE A 44 -1.75 -3.12 14.25
C ILE A 44 -2.11 -4.60 14.42
N LEU A 45 -3.31 -5.01 13.98
CA LEU A 45 -3.73 -6.41 14.01
C LEU A 45 -2.84 -7.31 13.12
N GLY A 46 -2.46 -6.84 11.93
CA GLY A 46 -1.56 -7.56 11.04
C GLY A 46 -0.18 -7.80 11.66
N VAL A 47 0.40 -6.80 12.32
CA VAL A 47 1.68 -6.92 13.03
C VAL A 47 1.56 -7.86 14.24
N LEU A 48 0.50 -7.72 15.05
CA LEU A 48 0.26 -8.57 16.21
C LEU A 48 0.08 -10.05 15.83
N ILE A 49 -0.56 -10.33 14.70
CA ILE A 49 -0.76 -11.69 14.21
C ILE A 49 0.51 -12.21 13.53
N ALA A 50 1.34 -11.37 12.90
CA ALA A 50 2.64 -11.75 12.36
C ALA A 50 3.68 -12.09 13.45
N THR A 51 3.58 -11.50 14.65
CA THR A 51 4.43 -11.86 15.79
C THR A 51 3.97 -13.12 16.52
N LEU A 52 2.64 -13.37 16.58
CA LEU A 52 2.08 -14.60 17.16
C LEU A 52 2.17 -15.82 16.23
N VAL A 53 1.94 -15.62 14.93
CA VAL A 53 1.99 -16.66 13.89
C VAL A 53 3.14 -16.34 12.94
N LYS A 54 4.34 -16.86 13.24
CA LYS A 54 5.51 -16.73 12.34
C LYS A 54 5.12 -17.12 10.90
N PRO A 55 5.22 -16.22 9.92
CA PRO A 55 4.73 -16.46 8.57
C PRO A 55 5.70 -17.36 7.78
N GLY A 56 5.65 -18.67 8.03
CA GLY A 56 6.38 -19.66 7.27
C GLY A 56 6.10 -19.57 5.77
N ASP A 57 7.03 -20.05 4.93
CA ASP A 57 7.14 -19.70 3.50
C ASP A 57 5.92 -20.05 2.62
N ARG A 58 4.96 -20.80 3.15
CA ARG A 58 3.67 -21.07 2.51
C ARG A 58 2.69 -19.88 2.55
N LEU A 59 2.79 -18.97 3.54
CA LEU A 59 1.88 -17.81 3.66
C LEU A 59 2.36 -16.59 2.84
N LYS A 60 3.68 -16.33 2.82
CA LYS A 60 4.31 -15.23 2.07
C LYS A 60 3.80 -15.07 0.61
N PRO A 61 3.74 -16.12 -0.24
CA PRO A 61 3.25 -15.99 -1.61
C PRO A 61 1.73 -15.73 -1.71
N GLY A 62 0.94 -16.16 -0.72
CA GLY A 62 -0.49 -15.84 -0.65
C GLY A 62 -0.72 -14.36 -0.36
N ILE A 63 0.03 -13.81 0.61
CA ILE A 63 -0.04 -12.39 1.00
C ILE A 63 0.45 -11.50 -0.15
N LYS A 64 1.63 -11.76 -0.75
CA LYS A 64 2.19 -10.92 -1.83
C LYS A 64 1.29 -10.90 -3.08
N THR A 65 0.64 -12.01 -3.44
CA THR A 65 -0.39 -12.03 -4.50
C THR A 65 -1.62 -11.22 -4.11
N SER A 66 -2.14 -11.39 -2.88
CA SER A 66 -3.34 -10.70 -2.41
C SER A 66 -3.17 -9.18 -2.41
N SER A 67 -2.10 -8.66 -1.78
CA SER A 67 -1.86 -7.22 -1.70
C SER A 67 -1.71 -6.57 -3.08
N LYS A 68 -0.96 -7.18 -4.00
CA LYS A 68 -0.75 -6.59 -5.33
C LYS A 68 -2.01 -6.67 -6.21
N PHE A 69 -2.71 -7.81 -6.21
CA PHE A 69 -3.89 -8.01 -7.06
C PHE A 69 -5.12 -7.23 -6.56
N LEU A 70 -5.43 -7.26 -5.26
CA LEU A 70 -6.58 -6.51 -4.72
C LEU A 70 -6.38 -5.00 -4.87
N LEU A 71 -5.18 -4.45 -4.59
CA LEU A 71 -4.93 -3.02 -4.80
C LEU A 71 -5.13 -2.62 -6.27
N GLN A 72 -4.62 -3.41 -7.21
CA GLN A 72 -4.78 -3.12 -8.63
C GLN A 72 -6.24 -3.20 -9.08
N VAL A 73 -7.00 -4.20 -8.62
CA VAL A 73 -8.44 -4.33 -8.91
C VAL A 73 -9.24 -3.17 -8.30
N SER A 74 -8.97 -2.79 -7.05
CA SER A 74 -9.61 -1.64 -6.39
C SER A 74 -9.35 -0.32 -7.12
N VAL A 75 -8.12 -0.07 -7.58
CA VAL A 75 -7.77 1.13 -8.35
C VAL A 75 -8.47 1.15 -9.71
N VAL A 76 -8.57 -0.01 -10.41
CA VAL A 76 -9.29 -0.10 -11.69
C VAL A 76 -10.79 0.13 -11.52
N ILE A 77 -11.41 -0.43 -10.48
CA ILE A 77 -12.85 -0.20 -10.17
C ILE A 77 -13.09 1.26 -9.79
N LEU A 78 -12.22 1.85 -8.96
CA LEU A 78 -12.31 3.26 -8.57
C LEU A 78 -12.17 4.20 -9.78
N GLY A 79 -11.25 3.89 -10.71
CA GLY A 79 -11.11 4.62 -11.97
C GLY A 79 -12.33 4.50 -12.88
N SER A 80 -12.93 3.30 -12.98
CA SER A 80 -14.15 3.06 -13.77
C SER A 80 -15.37 3.86 -13.28
N GLN A 81 -15.43 4.17 -11.98
CA GLN A 81 -16.49 4.98 -11.38
C GLN A 81 -16.33 6.49 -11.65
N LEU A 82 -15.15 6.95 -12.09
CA LEU A 82 -14.88 8.37 -12.34
C LEU A 82 -15.19 8.76 -13.79
N SER A 83 -16.18 9.62 -13.99
CA SER A 83 -16.48 10.22 -15.29
C SER A 83 -15.28 11.01 -15.82
N LEU A 84 -14.84 10.73 -17.06
CA LEU A 84 -13.66 11.36 -17.68
C LEU A 84 -13.76 12.90 -17.67
N ILE A 85 -14.97 13.45 -17.84
CA ILE A 85 -15.19 14.90 -17.84
C ILE A 85 -14.92 15.51 -16.45
N GLN A 86 -15.22 14.76 -15.39
CA GLN A 86 -14.96 15.15 -14.00
C GLN A 86 -13.47 15.00 -13.66
N VAL A 87 -12.82 13.92 -14.15
CA VAL A 87 -11.36 13.74 -14.00
C VAL A 87 -10.58 14.87 -14.67
N VAL A 88 -10.97 15.29 -15.88
CA VAL A 88 -10.32 16.42 -16.56
C VAL A 88 -10.55 17.73 -15.80
N ARG A 89 -11.79 18.04 -15.41
CA ARG A 89 -12.12 19.31 -14.74
C ARG A 89 -11.45 19.43 -13.37
N VAL A 90 -11.57 18.40 -12.52
CA VAL A 90 -10.89 18.36 -11.20
C VAL A 90 -9.37 18.25 -11.39
N GLY A 91 -8.91 17.55 -12.42
CA GLY A 91 -7.49 17.41 -12.74
C GLY A 91 -6.80 18.74 -13.02
N PHE A 92 -7.40 19.61 -13.85
CA PHE A 92 -6.83 20.94 -14.12
C PHE A 92 -6.78 21.84 -12.88
N ASP A 93 -7.81 21.81 -12.04
CA ASP A 93 -7.90 22.62 -10.81
C ASP A 93 -6.90 22.13 -9.73
N SER A 94 -6.84 20.80 -9.54
CA SER A 94 -6.03 20.18 -8.47
C SER A 94 -4.57 19.89 -8.85
N LEU A 95 -4.21 19.78 -10.13
CA LEU A 95 -2.83 19.57 -10.58
C LEU A 95 -1.81 20.55 -9.96
N PRO A 96 -1.98 21.88 -10.04
CA PRO A 96 -0.99 22.82 -9.48
C PRO A 96 -0.89 22.69 -7.96
N VAL A 97 -2.01 22.44 -7.26
CA VAL A 97 -2.03 22.23 -5.80
C VAL A 97 -1.32 20.93 -5.43
N MET A 98 -1.59 19.84 -6.15
CA MET A 98 -0.97 18.53 -5.93
C MET A 98 0.53 18.55 -6.22
N VAL A 99 0.96 19.16 -7.33
CA VAL A 99 2.39 19.30 -7.66
C VAL A 99 3.09 20.20 -6.65
N GLY A 100 2.49 21.33 -6.25
CA GLY A 100 3.07 22.23 -5.26
C GLY A 100 3.22 21.57 -3.88
N THR A 101 2.16 20.91 -3.39
CA THR A 101 2.20 20.19 -2.10
C THR A 101 3.15 18.99 -2.13
N LEU A 102 3.21 18.22 -3.22
CA LEU A 102 4.19 17.14 -3.37
C LEU A 102 5.63 17.66 -3.43
N ALA A 103 5.89 18.76 -4.14
CA ALA A 103 7.21 19.38 -4.17
C ALA A 103 7.66 19.85 -2.78
N VAL A 104 6.79 20.54 -2.04
CA VAL A 104 7.05 20.94 -0.65
C VAL A 104 7.26 19.74 0.27
N CYS A 105 6.41 18.70 0.16
CA CYS A 105 6.52 17.49 0.98
C CYS A 105 7.82 16.71 0.70
N LEU A 106 8.19 16.53 -0.57
CA LEU A 106 9.42 15.86 -0.97
C LEU A 106 10.66 16.66 -0.55
N VAL A 107 10.66 17.99 -0.70
CA VAL A 107 11.77 18.85 -0.23
C VAL A 107 11.89 18.76 1.30
N ALA A 108 10.80 18.88 2.04
CA ALA A 108 10.81 18.77 3.50
C ALA A 108 11.28 17.39 3.98
N ALA A 109 10.71 16.31 3.44
CA ALA A 109 11.12 14.94 3.74
C ALA A 109 12.59 14.68 3.38
N TYR A 110 13.12 15.31 2.31
CA TYR A 110 14.52 15.18 1.93
C TYR A 110 15.47 15.98 2.83
N PHE A 111 15.08 17.17 3.30
CA PHE A 111 15.85 17.92 4.31
C PHE A 111 15.90 17.17 5.64
N ILE A 112 14.75 16.73 6.17
CA ILE A 112 14.67 15.91 7.39
C ILE A 112 15.47 14.61 7.22
N GLY A 113 15.29 13.90 6.10
CA GLY A 113 16.00 12.65 5.80
C GLY A 113 17.51 12.81 5.67
N ARG A 114 18.00 13.95 5.17
CA ARG A 114 19.43 14.28 5.16
C ARG A 114 19.96 14.55 6.58
N TRP A 115 19.17 15.22 7.43
CA TRP A 115 19.56 15.52 8.82
C TRP A 115 19.61 14.25 9.69
N MET A 116 18.76 13.26 9.41
CA MET A 116 18.80 11.92 10.01
C MET A 116 19.82 10.96 9.37
N GLY A 117 20.62 11.40 8.38
CA GLY A 117 21.66 10.57 7.74
C GLY A 117 21.15 9.41 6.88
N VAL A 118 19.89 9.44 6.43
CA VAL A 118 19.26 8.31 5.72
C VAL A 118 19.76 8.21 4.27
N ILE A 119 20.09 6.98 3.86
CA ILE A 119 20.55 6.60 2.50
C ILE A 119 19.55 7.12 1.44
N GLY A 120 20.06 7.67 0.34
CA GLY A 120 19.28 8.44 -0.65
C GLY A 120 18.01 7.74 -1.16
N ASP A 121 18.09 6.44 -1.44
CA ASP A 121 16.97 5.68 -2.00
C ASP A 121 15.87 5.45 -0.96
N LEU A 122 16.24 5.09 0.26
CA LEU A 122 15.31 4.92 1.39
C LEU A 122 14.66 6.25 1.79
N ARG A 123 15.46 7.33 1.83
CA ARG A 123 14.98 8.71 2.01
C ARG A 123 13.94 9.09 0.96
N THR A 124 14.12 8.64 -0.29
CA THR A 124 13.16 8.90 -1.39
C THR A 124 11.91 8.02 -1.27
N LEU A 125 12.06 6.71 -1.00
CA LEU A 125 10.94 5.80 -0.75
C LEU A 125 10.05 6.27 0.40
N ILE A 126 10.63 6.67 1.52
CA ILE A 126 9.90 7.13 2.71
C ILE A 126 9.19 8.46 2.39
N GLY A 127 9.87 9.43 1.77
CA GLY A 127 9.25 10.71 1.39
C GLY A 127 8.06 10.55 0.42
N VAL A 128 8.22 9.72 -0.62
CA VAL A 128 7.14 9.37 -1.58
C VAL A 128 6.01 8.61 -0.88
N GLY A 129 6.34 7.66 -0.01
CA GLY A 129 5.37 6.88 0.76
C GLY A 129 4.51 7.76 1.65
N THR A 130 5.13 8.60 2.49
CA THR A 130 4.41 9.52 3.39
C THR A 130 3.66 10.62 2.64
N GLY A 131 4.17 11.09 1.49
CA GLY A 131 3.59 12.21 0.76
C GLY A 131 2.40 11.88 -0.17
N ILE A 132 2.26 10.63 -0.64
CA ILE A 132 1.20 10.23 -1.58
C ILE A 132 0.14 9.34 -0.93
N CYS A 133 0.42 8.05 -0.76
CA CYS A 133 -0.55 7.06 -0.24
C CYS A 133 0.09 5.78 0.34
N GLY A 134 1.33 5.87 0.84
CA GLY A 134 2.02 4.79 1.53
C GLY A 134 2.60 3.71 0.60
N GLY A 135 2.33 2.45 0.93
CA GLY A 135 2.98 1.29 0.31
C GLY A 135 2.75 1.12 -1.19
N SER A 136 1.64 1.64 -1.73
CA SER A 136 1.36 1.69 -3.18
C SER A 136 2.33 2.61 -3.92
N ALA A 137 2.62 3.79 -3.36
CA ALA A 137 3.56 4.74 -3.93
C ALA A 137 5.00 4.24 -3.85
N ILE A 138 5.38 3.61 -2.73
CA ILE A 138 6.65 2.88 -2.57
C ILE A 138 6.79 1.81 -3.67
N ALA A 139 5.80 0.91 -3.80
CA ALA A 139 5.84 -0.18 -4.78
C ALA A 139 5.90 0.28 -6.25
N ALA A 140 5.46 1.50 -6.54
CA ALA A 140 5.58 2.12 -7.86
C ALA A 140 6.98 2.73 -8.11
N VAL A 141 7.60 3.33 -7.10
CA VAL A 141 8.88 4.06 -7.24
C VAL A 141 10.13 3.20 -7.01
N THR A 142 10.05 2.14 -6.19
CA THR A 142 11.16 1.16 -6.02
C THR A 142 11.82 0.71 -7.34
N PRO A 143 11.08 0.24 -8.36
CA PRO A 143 11.70 -0.16 -9.64
C PRO A 143 12.20 1.01 -10.50
N VAL A 144 11.73 2.24 -10.26
CA VAL A 144 12.13 3.44 -11.02
C VAL A 144 13.50 3.95 -10.55
N ILE A 145 13.79 3.86 -9.25
CA ILE A 145 15.09 4.28 -8.69
C ILE A 145 16.09 3.13 -8.51
N GLY A 146 15.74 1.90 -8.93
CA GLY A 146 16.61 0.73 -8.79
C GLY A 146 16.82 0.24 -7.35
N ALA A 147 16.00 0.72 -6.39
CA ALA A 147 16.12 0.31 -5.00
C ALA A 147 15.87 -1.19 -4.84
N ALA A 148 16.73 -1.87 -4.08
CA ALA A 148 16.56 -3.29 -3.79
C ALA A 148 15.20 -3.52 -3.10
N GLU A 149 14.38 -4.43 -3.64
CA GLU A 149 13.14 -4.84 -2.98
C GLU A 149 13.51 -5.46 -1.63
N VAL A 150 13.19 -4.78 -0.52
CA VAL A 150 13.49 -5.27 0.83
C VAL A 150 12.77 -6.60 1.03
N ALA A 151 13.53 -7.68 0.93
CA ALA A 151 13.01 -9.03 0.99
C ALA A 151 12.48 -9.29 2.40
N VAL A 152 11.15 -9.33 2.54
CA VAL A 152 10.49 -9.71 3.79
C VAL A 152 10.60 -11.23 3.97
N THR A 153 11.76 -11.62 4.49
CA THR A 153 12.13 -12.97 4.94
C THR A 153 11.41 -13.38 6.22
#